data_AF-A0A8P0TUF5-F1
#
_entry.id   AF-A0A8P0TUF5-F1
#
_cell.length_a   1.000
_cell.length_b   1.000
_cell.length_c   1.000
_cell.angle_alpha   90.00
_cell.angle_beta   90.00
_cell.angle_gamma   90.00
#
_symmetry.space_group_name_H-M   'P 1'
#
loop_
_entity.id
_entity.type
_entity.pdbx_description
1 polymer ?
#
loop_
_entity_poly.entity_id
_entity_poly.type
_entity_poly.pdbx_seq_one_letter_code
_entity_poly.pdbx_strand_id
1 'polypeptide(L)'
;MEPPNLYPVKLYVYDLSKGLARRLSPIMLGKQLEGIWHTSIVVHKDEFYFGSGGISSCPPGGTLLGPPDSVVDVGSTEVTEELFQEYLSSLGESLFRREAYNIFENNCNTFTNEVAQFLTGRKIPSYITDLPSEILSTQPLPTPGPYLSANSDSVSPELGPCPTKILAGLAGLARPFGQALRPFLDPIQIQPHGGSPIGRPNGQS
;
A
#
# COMPACT_ATOMS: atom_id res chain seq x y z
N MET A 1 1.72 14.06 -39.80
CA MET A 1 1.31 13.47 -38.52
C MET A 1 1.85 14.38 -37.45
N GLU A 2 1.00 14.97 -36.63
CA GLU A 2 1.48 15.64 -35.42
C GLU A 2 2.08 14.59 -34.48
N PRO A 3 3.16 14.92 -33.74
CA PRO A 3 3.71 14.00 -32.76
C PRO A 3 2.65 13.70 -31.69
N PRO A 4 2.58 12.46 -31.18
CA PRO A 4 1.63 12.12 -30.12
C PRO A 4 1.90 12.98 -28.88
N ASN A 5 0.84 13.46 -28.24
CA ASN A 5 0.94 14.15 -26.95
C ASN A 5 1.38 13.14 -25.90
N LEU A 6 2.61 13.30 -25.40
CA LEU A 6 3.18 12.42 -24.38
C LEU A 6 3.08 13.09 -23.00
N TYR A 7 2.49 12.37 -22.05
CA TYR A 7 2.33 12.80 -20.67
C TYR A 7 3.35 12.07 -19.78
N PRO A 8 4.17 12.77 -18.98
CA PRO A 8 5.12 12.13 -18.09
C PRO A 8 4.40 11.39 -16.96
N VAL A 9 4.87 10.19 -16.65
CA VAL A 9 4.35 9.34 -15.56
C VAL A 9 5.45 9.17 -14.51
N LYS A 10 5.15 9.58 -13.27
CA LYS A 10 6.06 9.45 -12.13
C LYS A 10 5.46 8.54 -11.07
N LEU A 11 6.34 7.87 -10.33
CA LEU A 11 6.00 7.10 -9.15
C LEU A 11 6.53 7.85 -7.94
N TYR A 12 5.64 8.29 -7.06
CA TYR A 12 5.99 8.87 -5.78
C TYR A 12 6.16 7.74 -4.76
N VAL A 13 7.24 7.79 -3.99
CA VAL A 13 7.61 6.76 -3.02
C VAL A 13 7.75 7.41 -1.65
N TYR A 14 7.06 6.83 -0.67
CA TYR A 14 7.03 7.28 0.71
C TYR A 14 7.49 6.14 1.63
N ASP A 15 8.35 6.44 2.60
CA ASP A 15 8.62 5.56 3.72
C ASP A 15 7.68 5.92 4.89
N LEU A 16 6.64 5.11 5.08
CA LEU A 16 5.68 5.30 6.17
C LEU A 16 6.32 5.22 7.56
N SER A 17 7.48 4.56 7.67
CA SER A 17 8.23 4.47 8.93
C SER A 17 9.11 5.69 9.19
N LYS A 18 9.32 6.57 8.19
CA LYS A 18 10.24 7.71 8.25
C LYS A 18 11.63 7.33 8.80
N GLY A 19 12.17 6.21 8.31
CA GLY A 19 13.47 5.67 8.66
C GLY A 19 13.49 4.80 9.93
N LEU A 20 12.36 4.64 10.64
CA LEU A 20 12.28 3.76 11.81
C LEU A 20 12.42 2.28 11.43
N ALA A 21 11.84 1.85 10.31
CA ALA A 21 11.97 0.48 9.84
C ALA A 21 13.45 0.12 9.63
N ARG A 22 14.25 1.02 9.05
CA ARG A 22 15.69 0.83 8.89
C ARG A 22 16.45 0.68 10.21
N ARG A 23 15.99 1.28 11.30
CA ARG A 23 16.68 1.19 12.59
C ARG A 23 16.23 0.00 13.43
N LEU A 24 14.95 -0.36 13.36
CA LEU A 24 14.33 -1.32 14.27
C LEU A 24 14.19 -2.72 13.66
N SER A 25 14.13 -2.83 12.34
CA SER A 25 13.90 -4.11 11.68
C SER A 25 14.92 -5.20 12.02
N PRO A 26 16.25 -4.95 12.16
CA PRO A 26 17.18 -6.02 12.50
C PRO A 26 16.91 -6.62 13.88
N ILE A 27 16.49 -5.78 14.84
CA ILE A 27 16.22 -6.20 16.21
C ILE A 27 14.87 -6.94 16.29
N MET A 28 13.87 -6.48 15.54
CA MET A 28 12.50 -6.99 15.63
C MET A 28 12.22 -8.20 14.72
N LEU A 29 12.85 -8.24 13.55
CA LEU A 29 12.61 -9.25 12.51
C LEU A 29 13.83 -10.15 12.27
N GLY A 30 14.98 -9.84 12.88
CA GLY A 30 16.26 -10.48 12.51
C GLY A 30 16.71 -10.17 11.09
N LYS A 31 16.07 -9.19 10.43
CA LYS A 31 16.29 -8.82 9.03
C LYS A 31 16.25 -7.31 8.87
N GLN A 32 17.21 -6.78 8.11
CA GLN A 32 17.24 -5.37 7.73
C GLN A 32 16.19 -5.10 6.65
N LEU A 33 15.26 -4.19 6.94
CA LEU A 33 14.32 -3.60 5.99
C LEU A 33 14.72 -2.13 5.78
N GLU A 34 14.71 -1.66 4.53
CA GLU A 34 15.10 -0.28 4.21
C GLU A 34 13.98 0.76 4.49
N GLY A 35 12.73 0.33 4.48
CA GLY A 35 11.57 1.19 4.67
C GLY A 35 10.25 0.42 4.61
N ILE A 36 9.15 1.13 4.87
CA ILE A 36 7.79 0.64 4.63
C ILE A 36 7.21 1.45 3.50
N TRP A 37 7.25 0.88 2.30
CA TRP A 37 6.96 1.60 1.08
C TRP A 37 5.46 1.77 0.86
N HIS A 38 5.04 3.04 0.78
CA HIS A 38 3.77 3.45 0.17
C HIS A 38 4.08 4.16 -1.14
N THR A 39 3.28 3.88 -2.17
CA THR A 39 3.47 4.49 -3.49
C THR A 39 2.19 5.03 -4.09
N SER A 40 2.35 6.01 -4.96
CA SER A 40 1.30 6.63 -5.77
C SER A 40 1.81 6.95 -7.18
N ILE A 41 0.90 7.05 -8.15
CA ILE A 41 1.21 7.44 -9.52
C ILE A 41 0.86 8.91 -9.72
N VAL A 42 1.80 9.67 -10.28
CA VAL A 42 1.58 11.06 -10.68
C VAL A 42 1.56 11.16 -12.20
N VAL A 43 0.42 11.59 -12.73
CA VAL A 43 0.16 11.81 -14.16
C VAL A 43 -0.94 12.86 -14.31
N HIS A 44 -0.98 13.60 -15.42
CA HIS A 44 -1.98 14.67 -15.65
C HIS A 44 -2.06 15.72 -14.52
N LYS A 45 -0.96 15.93 -13.79
CA LYS A 45 -0.80 16.86 -12.64
C LYS A 45 -1.49 16.43 -11.34
N ASP A 46 -2.05 15.22 -11.29
CA ASP A 46 -2.65 14.67 -10.08
C ASP A 46 -1.89 13.42 -9.60
N GLU A 47 -1.95 13.18 -8.30
CA GLU A 47 -1.43 12.00 -7.62
C GLU A 47 -2.57 11.04 -7.31
N PHE A 48 -2.41 9.78 -7.73
CA PHE A 48 -3.40 8.71 -7.60
C PHE A 48 -2.86 7.58 -6.75
N TYR A 49 -3.65 7.14 -5.78
CA TYR A 49 -3.28 6.07 -4.85
C TYR A 49 -4.48 5.20 -4.49
N PHE A 50 -4.19 4.02 -3.96
CA PHE A 50 -5.20 3.08 -3.46
C PHE A 50 -5.02 2.86 -1.96
N GLY A 51 -6.13 2.99 -1.22
CA GLY A 51 -6.16 2.83 0.23
C GLY A 51 -7.46 2.18 0.71
N SER A 52 -7.66 2.22 2.03
CA SER A 52 -8.89 1.73 2.68
C SER A 52 -10.17 2.44 2.18
N GLY A 53 -10.04 3.64 1.63
CA GLY A 53 -11.13 4.41 1.01
C GLY A 53 -11.41 4.06 -0.46
N GLY A 54 -10.66 3.15 -1.07
CA GLY A 54 -10.69 2.91 -2.51
C GLY A 54 -9.60 3.69 -3.25
N ILE A 55 -9.77 3.85 -4.56
CA ILE A 55 -8.90 4.69 -5.38
C ILE A 55 -9.24 6.16 -5.06
N SER A 56 -8.21 6.97 -4.88
CA SER A 56 -8.35 8.40 -4.56
C SER A 56 -7.29 9.21 -5.28
N SER A 57 -7.57 10.49 -5.48
CA SER A 57 -6.63 11.45 -6.05
C SER A 57 -6.46 12.69 -5.18
N CYS A 58 -5.32 13.35 -5.34
CA CYS A 58 -5.01 14.63 -4.72
C CYS A 58 -3.94 15.37 -5.54
N PRO A 59 -3.70 16.67 -5.29
CA PRO A 59 -2.53 17.35 -5.82
C PRO A 59 -1.24 16.63 -5.38
N PRO A 60 -0.16 16.60 -6.19
CA PRO A 60 1.08 15.90 -5.85
C PRO A 60 1.69 16.36 -4.51
N GLY A 61 1.89 15.43 -3.59
CA GLY A 61 2.33 15.68 -2.21
C GLY A 61 1.24 16.28 -1.30
N GLY A 62 -0.02 16.22 -1.71
CA GLY A 62 -1.17 16.84 -1.03
C GLY A 62 -1.80 16.00 0.08
N THR A 63 -1.27 14.80 0.35
CA THR A 63 -1.71 13.96 1.47
C THR A 63 -1.06 14.38 2.79
N LEU A 64 -1.50 13.78 3.91
CA LEU A 64 -0.86 13.96 5.21
C LEU A 64 0.60 13.48 5.26
N LEU A 65 1.04 12.68 4.27
CA LEU A 65 2.44 12.22 4.17
C LEU A 65 3.39 13.34 3.71
N GLY A 66 2.85 14.43 3.17
CA GLY A 66 3.62 15.56 2.66
C GLY A 66 4.37 15.22 1.36
N PRO A 67 5.56 15.80 1.12
CA PRO A 67 6.33 15.51 -0.08
C PRO A 67 6.87 14.07 -0.08
N PRO A 68 7.03 13.45 -1.26
CA PRO A 68 7.57 12.10 -1.38
C PRO A 68 9.04 12.03 -0.93
N ASP A 69 9.42 10.91 -0.35
CA ASP A 69 10.80 10.62 0.03
C ASP A 69 11.67 10.34 -1.22
N SER A 70 11.06 9.84 -2.29
CA SER A 70 11.70 9.66 -3.60
C SER A 70 10.70 9.78 -4.75
N VAL A 71 11.16 10.27 -5.90
CA VAL A 71 10.38 10.35 -7.14
C VAL A 71 11.09 9.53 -8.21
N VAL A 72 10.41 8.51 -8.73
CA VAL A 72 10.93 7.62 -9.76
C VAL A 72 10.27 7.94 -11.10
N ASP A 73 11.08 8.05 -12.15
CA ASP A 73 10.58 8.17 -13.52
C ASP A 73 10.12 6.81 -14.05
N VAL A 74 8.83 6.68 -14.34
CA VAL A 74 8.27 5.45 -14.91
C VAL A 74 8.34 5.51 -16.44
N GLY A 75 8.08 6.68 -17.01
CA GLY A 75 8.16 6.92 -18.45
C GLY A 75 7.18 7.99 -18.91
N SER A 76 6.57 7.77 -20.07
CA SER A 76 5.53 8.64 -20.63
C SER A 76 4.42 7.81 -21.23
N THR A 77 3.22 8.39 -21.30
CA THR A 77 2.02 7.75 -21.82
C THR A 77 1.33 8.62 -22.87
N GLU A 78 0.63 8.01 -23.81
CA GLU A 78 -0.27 8.68 -24.76
C GLU A 78 -1.73 8.65 -24.26
N VAL A 79 -2.00 7.92 -23.16
CA VAL A 79 -3.33 7.83 -22.56
C VAL A 79 -3.74 9.23 -22.08
N THR A 80 -4.92 9.68 -22.52
CA THR A 80 -5.46 10.98 -22.10
C THR A 80 -6.04 10.90 -20.70
N GLU A 81 -6.25 12.06 -20.08
CA GLU A 81 -6.80 12.13 -18.74
C GLU A 81 -8.20 11.48 -18.66
N GLU A 82 -9.03 11.67 -19.69
CA GLU A 82 -10.38 11.10 -19.76
C GLU A 82 -10.34 9.57 -19.78
N LEU A 83 -9.52 8.99 -20.66
CA LEU A 83 -9.36 7.53 -20.74
C LEU A 83 -8.76 6.96 -19.45
N PHE A 84 -7.87 7.70 -18.81
CA PHE A 84 -7.29 7.28 -17.54
C PHE A 84 -8.32 7.29 -16.41
N GLN A 85 -9.19 8.30 -16.34
CA GLN A 85 -10.27 8.36 -15.35
C GLN A 85 -11.31 7.24 -15.55
N GLU A 86 -11.65 6.90 -16.79
CA GLU A 86 -12.50 5.75 -17.10
C GLU A 86 -11.87 4.44 -16.65
N TYR A 87 -10.58 4.25 -16.93
CA TYR A 87 -9.82 3.09 -16.48
C TYR A 87 -9.80 2.97 -14.94
N LEU A 88 -9.50 4.06 -14.23
CA LEU A 88 -9.51 4.09 -12.77
C LEU A 88 -10.90 3.78 -12.20
N SER A 89 -11.96 4.28 -12.82
CA SER A 89 -13.34 3.97 -12.41
C SER A 89 -13.63 2.47 -12.54
N SER A 90 -13.25 1.86 -13.66
CA SER A 90 -13.39 0.41 -13.87
C SER A 90 -12.58 -0.43 -12.88
N LEU A 91 -11.35 -0.01 -12.56
CA LEU A 91 -10.53 -0.64 -11.52
C LEU A 91 -11.19 -0.54 -10.13
N GLY A 92 -11.72 0.64 -9.78
CA GLY A 92 -12.41 0.90 -8.52
C GLY A 92 -13.70 0.09 -8.36
N GLU A 93 -14.35 -0.25 -9.47
CA GLU A 93 -15.51 -1.13 -9.51
C GLU A 93 -15.15 -2.62 -9.53
N SER A 94 -13.87 -3.00 -9.60
CA SER A 94 -13.45 -4.41 -9.73
C SER A 94 -12.37 -4.80 -8.73
N LEU A 95 -11.10 -4.77 -9.14
CA LEU A 95 -9.94 -5.26 -8.40
C LEU A 95 -9.54 -4.36 -7.24
N PHE A 96 -9.83 -3.06 -7.35
CA PHE A 96 -9.41 -2.03 -6.40
C PHE A 96 -10.62 -1.34 -5.75
N ARG A 97 -11.64 -2.13 -5.41
CA ARG A 97 -12.72 -1.73 -4.52
C ARG A 97 -12.18 -1.47 -3.11
N ARG A 98 -12.84 -0.60 -2.35
CA ARG A 98 -12.46 -0.31 -0.95
C ARG A 98 -12.37 -1.58 -0.09
N GLU A 99 -13.27 -2.54 -0.30
CA GLU A 99 -13.33 -3.80 0.46
C GLU A 99 -12.21 -4.78 0.07
N ALA A 100 -11.60 -4.58 -1.10
CA ALA A 100 -10.52 -5.41 -1.60
C ALA A 100 -9.15 -4.96 -1.06
N TYR A 101 -9.07 -3.86 -0.30
CA TYR A 101 -7.82 -3.37 0.25
C TYR A 101 -7.24 -4.36 1.29
N ASN A 102 -6.02 -4.83 1.04
CA ASN A 102 -5.26 -5.68 1.94
C ASN A 102 -3.80 -5.22 1.95
N ILE A 103 -3.28 -4.91 3.14
CA ILE A 103 -1.93 -4.36 3.34
C ILE A 103 -0.83 -5.24 2.73
N PHE A 104 -0.99 -6.56 2.65
CA PHE A 104 0.03 -7.47 2.15
C PHE A 104 -0.19 -7.92 0.70
N GLU A 105 -1.44 -8.09 0.29
CA GLU A 105 -1.75 -8.73 -1.01
C GLU A 105 -2.28 -7.75 -2.06
N ASN A 106 -3.10 -6.78 -1.65
CA ASN A 106 -3.76 -5.85 -2.55
C ASN A 106 -3.75 -4.44 -1.95
N ASN A 107 -2.59 -3.80 -2.07
CA ASN A 107 -2.30 -2.51 -1.44
C ASN A 107 -1.97 -1.45 -2.49
N CYS A 108 -1.53 -0.28 -2.02
CA CYS A 108 -1.08 0.81 -2.87
C CYS A 108 0.00 0.40 -3.90
N ASN A 109 0.93 -0.49 -3.55
CA ASN A 109 2.01 -0.92 -4.43
C ASN A 109 1.50 -1.89 -5.51
N THR A 110 0.53 -2.74 -5.18
CA THR A 110 -0.19 -3.56 -6.19
C THR A 110 -0.89 -2.66 -7.19
N PHE A 111 -1.60 -1.64 -6.70
CA PHE A 111 -2.30 -0.66 -7.54
C PHE A 111 -1.35 0.13 -8.45
N THR A 112 -0.30 0.74 -7.90
CA THR A 112 0.64 1.53 -8.71
C THR A 112 1.40 0.68 -9.72
N ASN A 113 1.67 -0.59 -9.42
CA ASN A 113 2.25 -1.51 -10.37
C ASN A 113 1.32 -1.84 -11.55
N GLU A 114 0.03 -2.05 -11.31
CA GLU A 114 -0.96 -2.26 -12.39
C GLU A 114 -1.14 -0.99 -13.23
N VAL A 115 -1.28 0.17 -12.59
CA VAL A 115 -1.43 1.45 -13.28
C VAL A 115 -0.19 1.82 -14.10
N ALA A 116 1.02 1.60 -13.57
CA ALA A 116 2.26 1.84 -14.30
C ALA A 116 2.35 0.98 -15.58
N GLN A 117 1.94 -0.29 -15.49
CA GLN A 117 1.92 -1.21 -16.63
C GLN A 117 0.90 -0.77 -17.67
N PHE A 118 -0.30 -0.34 -17.26
CA PHE A 118 -1.31 0.17 -18.18
C PHE A 118 -0.83 1.43 -18.91
N LEU A 119 -0.27 2.40 -18.18
CA LEU A 119 0.12 3.70 -18.76
C LEU A 119 1.38 3.61 -19.62
N THR A 120 2.35 2.79 -19.24
CA THR A 120 3.71 2.83 -19.82
C THR A 120 4.25 1.48 -20.29
N GLY A 121 3.53 0.38 -20.04
CA GLY A 121 4.02 -0.98 -20.27
C GLY A 121 5.13 -1.44 -19.30
N ARG A 122 5.45 -0.64 -18.27
CA ARG A 122 6.54 -0.90 -17.33
C ARG A 122 6.00 -1.15 -15.93
N LYS A 123 6.70 -2.01 -15.19
CA LYS A 123 6.46 -2.26 -13.77
C LYS A 123 7.19 -1.25 -12.89
N ILE A 124 6.74 -1.10 -11.65
CA ILE A 124 7.46 -0.34 -10.63
C ILE A 124 8.69 -1.14 -10.13
N PRO A 125 9.67 -0.51 -9.48
CA PRO A 125 10.85 -1.21 -8.96
C PRO A 125 10.49 -2.36 -8.00
N SER A 126 11.12 -3.52 -8.20
CA SER A 126 10.75 -4.75 -7.47
C SER A 126 10.99 -4.69 -5.97
N TYR A 127 11.97 -3.90 -5.50
CA TYR A 127 12.22 -3.70 -4.07
C TYR A 127 11.00 -3.12 -3.31
N ILE A 128 10.04 -2.52 -4.03
CA ILE A 128 8.77 -2.02 -3.48
C ILE A 128 7.73 -3.15 -3.45
N THR A 129 7.58 -3.91 -4.53
CA THR A 129 6.56 -4.98 -4.64
C THR A 129 6.92 -6.24 -3.85
N ASP A 130 8.21 -6.50 -3.63
CA ASP A 130 8.70 -7.71 -2.98
C ASP A 130 8.71 -7.59 -1.44
N LEU A 131 8.53 -6.38 -0.90
CA LEU A 131 8.56 -6.09 0.54
C LEU A 131 7.59 -6.98 1.37
N PRO A 132 6.33 -7.24 0.95
CA PRO A 132 5.44 -8.13 1.71
C PRO A 132 6.01 -9.56 1.83
N SER A 133 6.55 -10.10 0.75
CA SER A 133 7.18 -11.43 0.74
C SER A 133 8.41 -11.46 1.64
N GLU A 134 9.20 -10.39 1.63
CA GLU A 134 10.35 -10.25 2.51
C GLU A 134 9.97 -10.29 4.00
N ILE A 135 8.88 -9.61 4.39
CA ILE A 135 8.40 -9.61 5.77
C ILE A 135 7.87 -10.99 6.16
N LEU A 136 7.05 -11.61 5.30
CA LEU A 136 6.44 -12.93 5.56
C LEU A 136 7.47 -14.06 5.65
N SER A 137 8.60 -13.94 4.93
CA SER A 137 9.69 -14.92 4.93
C SER A 137 10.53 -14.92 6.21
N THR A 138 10.36 -13.94 7.10
CA THR A 138 11.12 -13.89 8.36
C THR A 138 10.53 -14.83 9.40
N GLN A 139 11.39 -15.70 9.93
CA GLN A 139 11.09 -16.41 11.18
C GLN A 139 11.18 -15.40 12.33
N PRO A 140 10.19 -15.33 13.23
CA PRO A 140 10.29 -14.47 14.40
C PRO A 140 11.55 -14.83 15.19
N LEU A 141 12.32 -13.83 15.61
CA LEU A 141 13.33 -14.04 16.62
C LEU A 141 12.62 -14.63 17.87
N PRO A 142 13.11 -15.71 18.49
CA PRO A 142 12.53 -16.19 19.73
C PRO A 142 12.52 -15.03 20.72
N THR A 143 11.33 -14.62 21.15
CA THR A 143 11.17 -13.65 22.24
C THR A 143 11.98 -14.15 23.43
N PRO A 144 12.86 -13.35 24.06
CA PRO A 144 13.42 -13.70 25.36
C PRO A 144 12.24 -14.01 26.27
N GLY A 145 12.09 -15.28 26.66
CA GLY A 145 10.90 -15.75 27.36
C GLY A 145 10.65 -14.94 28.64
N PRO A 146 9.38 -14.77 29.05
CA PRO A 146 9.10 -14.16 30.33
C PRO A 146 9.58 -15.10 31.44
N TYR A 147 10.60 -14.67 32.18
CA TYR A 147 10.81 -15.12 33.56
C TYR A 147 9.70 -14.55 34.46
N LEU A 148 8.43 -14.82 34.15
CA LEU A 148 7.30 -14.60 35.04
C LEU A 148 6.31 -15.75 34.84
N SER A 149 6.46 -16.75 35.70
CA SER A 149 5.46 -17.79 35.90
C SER A 149 4.18 -17.15 36.43
N ALA A 150 3.06 -17.38 35.74
CA ALA A 150 1.73 -17.27 36.32
C ALA A 150 0.91 -18.46 35.83
N ASN A 151 0.63 -19.36 36.77
CA ASN A 151 -0.28 -20.49 36.61
C ASN A 151 -1.69 -20.01 36.25
N SER A 152 -2.37 -20.70 35.34
CA SER A 152 -3.63 -21.41 35.61
C SER A 152 -4.27 -21.95 34.33
N ASP A 153 -4.41 -23.26 34.30
CA ASP A 153 -5.52 -24.08 33.80
C ASP A 153 -6.07 -23.92 32.37
N SER A 154 -6.02 -25.07 31.71
CA SER A 154 -6.68 -25.53 30.49
C SER A 154 -8.17 -25.19 30.36
N VAL A 155 -8.60 -24.80 29.16
CA VAL A 155 -9.68 -25.42 28.34
C VAL A 155 -9.55 -24.94 26.90
N SER A 156 -9.42 -25.88 25.95
CA SER A 156 -9.57 -25.64 24.50
C SER A 156 -11.04 -25.75 24.11
N PRO A 157 -11.49 -25.00 23.08
CA PRO A 157 -12.45 -25.53 22.13
C PRO A 157 -11.85 -25.55 20.72
N GLU A 158 -11.91 -26.72 20.09
CA GLU A 158 -11.65 -26.92 18.67
C GLU A 158 -12.57 -26.03 17.82
N LEU A 159 -11.99 -25.19 16.97
CA LEU A 159 -12.65 -24.67 15.77
C LEU A 159 -11.98 -25.32 14.55
N GLY A 160 -12.81 -25.95 13.71
CA GLY A 160 -12.39 -26.62 12.48
C GLY A 160 -11.67 -25.72 11.47
N PRO A 161 -11.17 -26.29 10.36
CA PRO A 161 -10.22 -25.63 9.47
C PRO A 161 -10.84 -24.40 8.81
N CYS A 162 -10.44 -23.21 9.30
CA CYS A 162 -10.71 -21.92 8.67
C CYS A 162 -9.71 -21.74 7.49
N PRO A 163 -10.13 -21.20 6.34
CA PRO A 163 -9.27 -21.13 5.15
C PRO A 163 -7.99 -20.32 5.43
N THR A 164 -6.85 -20.99 5.21
CA THR A 164 -5.48 -20.63 5.61
C THR A 164 -4.98 -19.27 5.13
N LYS A 165 -5.69 -18.61 4.20
CA LYS A 165 -5.28 -17.34 3.58
C LYS A 165 -5.56 -16.11 4.44
N ILE A 166 -6.64 -16.11 5.23
CA ILE A 166 -6.97 -14.99 6.12
C ILE A 166 -5.98 -14.94 7.31
N LEU A 167 -5.45 -16.09 7.72
CA LEU A 167 -4.54 -16.20 8.85
C LEU A 167 -3.15 -15.58 8.56
N ALA A 168 -2.67 -15.56 7.31
CA ALA A 168 -1.36 -15.01 6.96
C ALA A 168 -1.31 -13.48 7.12
N GLY A 169 -2.34 -12.77 6.64
CA GLY A 169 -2.47 -11.32 6.82
C GLY A 169 -2.70 -10.91 8.27
N LEU A 170 -3.52 -11.67 9.01
CA LEU A 170 -3.73 -11.44 10.44
C LEU A 170 -2.51 -11.84 11.30
N ALA A 171 -1.75 -12.86 10.92
CA ALA A 171 -0.50 -13.24 11.58
C ALA A 171 0.59 -12.17 11.38
N GLY A 172 0.59 -11.47 10.25
CA GLY A 172 1.43 -10.30 10.02
C GLY A 172 1.17 -9.18 11.04
N LEU A 173 -0.10 -8.82 11.27
CA LEU A 173 -0.51 -7.83 12.29
C LEU A 173 -0.45 -8.36 13.74
N ALA A 174 -0.55 -9.67 13.96
CA ALA A 174 -0.47 -10.29 15.28
C ALA A 174 0.97 -10.45 15.79
N ARG A 175 1.98 -10.29 14.92
CA ARG A 175 3.40 -10.29 15.30
C ARG A 175 3.80 -8.99 15.99
N PRO A 176 4.84 -8.98 16.86
CA PRO A 176 5.29 -7.78 17.57
C PRO A 176 5.61 -6.61 16.63
N PHE A 177 6.15 -6.91 15.44
CA PHE A 177 6.43 -5.92 14.41
C PHE A 177 5.15 -5.37 13.77
N GLY A 178 4.20 -6.22 13.40
CA GLY A 178 2.90 -5.76 12.88
C GLY A 178 2.10 -4.94 13.91
N GLN A 179 2.17 -5.31 15.19
CA GLN A 179 1.58 -4.53 16.29
C GLN A 179 2.32 -3.19 16.52
N ALA A 180 3.65 -3.17 16.43
CA ALA A 180 4.44 -1.94 16.55
C ALA A 180 4.26 -0.99 15.35
N LEU A 181 3.97 -1.55 14.17
CA LEU A 181 3.64 -0.79 12.98
C LEU A 181 2.17 -0.40 12.91
N ARG A 182 1.30 -1.03 13.69
CA ARG A 182 -0.12 -0.74 13.76
C ARG A 182 -0.43 0.76 13.87
N PRO A 183 0.21 1.57 14.74
CA PRO A 183 -0.01 3.02 14.77
C PRO A 183 0.48 3.78 13.52
N PHE A 184 1.31 3.18 12.66
CA PHE A 184 1.73 3.73 11.37
C PHE A 184 0.89 3.22 10.19
N LEU A 185 0.18 2.09 10.38
CA LEU A 185 -0.69 1.46 9.39
C LEU A 185 -2.18 1.83 9.59
N ASP A 186 -2.62 2.01 10.83
CA ASP A 186 -3.96 2.48 11.22
C ASP A 186 -4.29 3.90 10.67
N PRO A 187 -3.33 4.84 10.49
CA PRO A 187 -3.58 6.14 9.87
C PRO A 187 -3.67 6.10 8.34
N ILE A 188 -3.51 4.95 7.68
CA ILE A 188 -3.76 4.84 6.22
C ILE A 188 -5.29 4.84 5.94
N GLN A 189 -6.07 5.57 6.75
CA GLN A 189 -7.07 6.46 6.21
C GLN A 189 -6.32 7.70 5.68
N ILE A 190 -5.73 7.58 4.49
CA ILE A 190 -5.24 8.74 3.73
C ILE A 190 -6.48 9.51 3.28
N GLN A 191 -7.14 10.17 4.24
CA GLN A 191 -8.19 11.11 3.98
C GLN A 191 -7.51 12.37 3.46
N PRO A 192 -7.81 12.80 2.24
CA PRO A 192 -7.30 14.06 1.76
C PRO A 192 -7.96 15.19 2.55
N HIS A 193 -7.21 16.24 2.86
CA HIS A 193 -7.80 17.55 3.12
C HIS A 193 -8.34 18.06 1.77
N GLY A 194 -9.53 17.62 1.36
CA GLY A 194 -10.24 18.14 0.18
C GLY A 194 -10.17 17.34 -1.12
N GLY A 195 -9.82 16.05 -1.10
CA GLY A 195 -9.79 15.20 -2.30
C GLY A 195 -11.14 14.50 -2.55
N SER A 196 -11.54 14.43 -3.82
CA SER A 196 -12.80 13.83 -4.23
C SER A 196 -12.64 12.33 -4.49
N PRO A 197 -13.53 11.47 -3.97
CA PRO A 197 -13.61 10.09 -4.44
C PRO A 197 -14.02 10.08 -5.92
N ILE A 198 -13.22 9.43 -6.76
CA ILE A 198 -13.55 9.20 -8.18
C ILE A 198 -14.75 8.25 -8.21
N GLY A 199 -15.85 8.67 -8.84
CA GLY A 199 -17.06 7.84 -9.02
C GLY A 199 -18.37 8.34 -8.41
N ARG A 200 -18.52 9.63 -8.04
CA ARG A 200 -19.86 10.18 -7.79
C ARG A 200 -20.48 10.69 -9.10
N PRO A 201 -21.62 10.14 -9.56
CA PRO A 201 -22.42 10.81 -10.57
C PRO A 201 -22.95 12.12 -9.99
N ASN A 202 -22.75 13.22 -10.71
CA ASN A 202 -23.40 14.50 -10.43
C ASN A 202 -24.92 14.29 -10.48
N GLY A 203 -25.57 14.42 -9.32
CA GLY A 203 -26.99 14.11 -9.14
C GLY A 203 -27.71 15.12 -8.27
N GLN A 204 -28.06 16.24 -8.92
CA GLN A 204 -29.22 17.12 -8.70
C GLN A 204 -29.22 18.16 -7.55
N SER A 205 -29.61 19.35 -8.01
CA SER A 205 -30.02 20.59 -7.37
C SER A 205 -30.93 20.47 -6.16
#